data_AF-A0A7S3LEZ8-F1
#
_entry.id   AF-A0A7S3LEZ8-F1
#
_cell.length_a   1.000
_cell.length_b   1.000
_cell.length_c   1.000
_cell.angle_alpha   90.00
_cell.angle_beta   90.00
_cell.angle_gamma   90.00
#
_symmetry.space_group_name_H-M   'P 1'
#
loop_
_entity.id
_entity.type
_entity.pdbx_description
1 polymer ?
#
loop_
_entity_poly.entity_id
_entity_poly.type
_entity_poly.pdbx_seq_one_letter_code
_entity_poly.pdbx_strand_id
1 'polypeptide(L)'
;MSTTSKPAGGIKGFLQKTGQLGIWTYEKGTTVVQWTYRYGGQAAFILATTSMVVLMPLLFEITREAQLIETERLEANDLRSKGYADRQLKEMGFSDTVLHAPSVSTMTVGSK
;
A
#
# COMPACT_ATOMS: atom_id res chain seq x y z
N MET A 1 35.52 -28.64 55.74
CA MET A 1 34.19 -28.22 56.22
C MET A 1 33.44 -27.64 55.01
N SER A 2 32.73 -28.50 54.26
CA SER A 2 32.10 -28.14 52.99
C SER A 2 30.72 -27.52 53.25
N THR A 3 30.56 -26.24 52.96
CA THR A 3 29.28 -25.54 53.02
C THR A 3 28.46 -25.83 51.76
N THR A 4 27.77 -26.96 51.75
CA THR A 4 26.82 -27.30 50.70
C THR A 4 25.54 -26.49 50.91
N SER A 5 25.38 -25.36 50.20
CA SER A 5 24.16 -24.55 50.25
C SER A 5 22.99 -25.34 49.66
N LYS A 6 21.98 -25.65 50.48
CA LYS A 6 20.74 -26.31 50.04
C LYS A 6 20.07 -25.49 48.91
N PRO A 7 19.65 -26.11 47.80
CA PRO A 7 18.84 -25.43 46.80
C PRO A 7 17.51 -25.02 47.43
N ALA A 8 17.13 -23.75 47.32
CA ALA A 8 15.85 -23.23 47.76
C ALA A 8 14.71 -23.86 46.92
N GLY A 9 14.30 -25.07 47.27
CA GLY A 9 13.20 -25.80 46.64
C GLY A 9 11.86 -25.39 47.26
N GLY A 10 10.94 -24.88 46.42
CA GLY A 10 9.55 -24.59 46.80
C GLY A 10 8.91 -23.49 45.94
N ILE A 11 7.63 -23.19 46.21
CA ILE A 11 6.83 -22.12 45.54
C ILE A 11 7.56 -20.77 45.58
N LYS A 12 8.37 -20.51 46.61
CA LYS A 12 9.23 -19.31 46.72
C LYS A 12 10.31 -19.25 45.64
N GLY A 13 10.94 -20.38 45.29
CA GLY A 13 11.90 -20.47 44.18
C GLY A 13 11.23 -20.34 42.82
N PHE A 14 9.98 -20.79 42.70
CA PHE A 14 9.16 -20.59 41.50
C PHE A 14 8.76 -19.11 41.32
N LEU A 15 8.29 -18.44 42.38
CA LEU A 15 7.95 -17.01 42.37
C LEU A 15 9.17 -16.11 42.14
N GLN A 16 10.33 -16.48 42.68
CA GLN A 16 11.58 -15.77 42.44
C GLN A 16 12.05 -15.95 40.99
N LYS A 17 11.93 -17.15 40.42
CA LYS A 17 12.22 -17.37 38.99
C LYS A 17 11.24 -16.64 38.07
N THR A 18 9.94 -16.60 38.37
CA THR A 18 8.95 -15.89 37.53
C THR A 18 9.06 -14.37 37.65
N GLY A 19 9.36 -13.84 38.84
CA GLY A 19 9.65 -12.41 39.00
C GLY A 19 10.91 -11.97 38.25
N GLN A 20 11.96 -12.79 38.29
CA GLN A 20 13.21 -12.53 37.57
C GLN A 20 13.04 -12.67 36.05
N LEU A 21 12.22 -13.63 35.59
CA LEU A 21 11.79 -13.75 34.18
C LEU A 21 10.95 -12.56 33.73
N GLY A 22 10.04 -12.06 34.57
CA GLY A 22 9.19 -10.89 34.28
C GLY A 22 10.00 -9.62 34.06
N ILE A 23 10.96 -9.34 34.94
CA ILE A 23 11.83 -8.16 34.80
C ILE A 23 12.72 -8.27 33.55
N TRP A 24 13.30 -9.45 33.29
CA TRP A 24 14.16 -9.68 32.13
C TRP A 24 13.38 -9.61 30.81
N THR A 25 12.14 -10.10 30.78
CA THR A 25 11.26 -9.99 29.61
C THR A 25 10.78 -8.56 29.36
N TYR A 26 10.54 -7.77 30.41
CA TYR A 26 10.23 -6.34 30.27
C TYR A 26 11.43 -5.53 29.76
N GLU A 27 12.63 -5.73 30.30
CA GLU A 27 13.84 -5.03 29.83
C GLU A 27 14.20 -5.40 28.39
N LYS A 28 14.12 -6.70 28.04
CA LYS A 28 14.40 -7.13 26.67
C LYS A 28 13.28 -6.76 25.70
N GLY A 29 12.02 -6.81 26.13
CA GLY A 29 10.86 -6.40 25.34
C GLY A 29 10.93 -4.92 24.95
N THR A 30 11.25 -4.04 25.91
CA THR A 30 11.42 -2.60 25.64
C THR A 30 12.60 -2.33 24.71
N THR A 31 13.70 -3.07 24.84
CA THR A 31 14.87 -2.95 23.95
C THR A 31 14.55 -3.37 22.50
N VAL A 32 13.81 -4.47 22.31
CA VAL A 32 13.39 -4.94 20.98
C VAL A 32 12.40 -3.96 20.33
N VAL A 33 11.42 -3.45 21.09
CA VAL A 33 10.47 -2.45 20.59
C VAL A 33 11.19 -1.17 20.16
N GLN A 34 12.14 -0.67 20.96
CA GLN A 34 12.93 0.51 20.61
C GLN A 34 13.82 0.26 19.38
N TRP A 35 14.41 -0.93 19.26
CA TRP A 35 15.21 -1.31 18.10
C TRP A 35 14.34 -1.36 16.83
N THR A 36 13.21 -2.07 16.88
CA THR A 36 12.28 -2.19 15.75
C THR A 36 11.69 -0.83 15.36
N TYR A 37 11.40 0.05 16.31
CA TYR A 37 10.93 1.40 16.02
C TYR A 37 11.99 2.23 15.31
N ARG A 38 13.26 2.15 15.75
CA ARG A 38 14.37 2.89 15.13
C ARG A 38 14.67 2.41 13.71
N TYR A 39 14.80 1.10 13.50
CA TYR A 39 15.15 0.54 12.19
C TYR A 39 13.94 0.43 11.25
N GLY A 40 12.80 -0.04 11.78
CA GLY A 40 11.56 -0.17 11.02
C GLY A 40 10.96 1.18 10.66
N GLY A 41 11.03 2.16 11.56
CA GLY A 41 10.57 3.53 11.29
C GLY A 41 11.36 4.18 10.17
N GLN A 42 12.69 4.04 10.17
CA GLN A 42 13.54 4.57 9.09
C GLN A 42 13.26 3.87 7.75
N ALA A 43 13.16 2.54 7.73
CA ALA A 43 12.85 1.80 6.52
C ALA A 43 11.46 2.17 5.95
N ALA A 44 10.44 2.25 6.80
CA ALA A 44 9.10 2.67 6.41
C ALA A 44 9.08 4.10 5.87
N PHE A 45 9.83 5.01 6.50
CA PHE A 45 9.94 6.39 6.05
C PHE A 45 10.60 6.50 4.67
N ILE A 46 11.70 5.77 4.45
CA ILE A 46 12.37 5.73 3.15
C ILE A 46 11.42 5.17 2.08
N LEU A 47 10.73 4.07 2.38
CA LEU A 47 9.78 3.46 1.45
C LEU A 47 8.62 4.41 1.14
N ALA A 48 8.08 5.11 2.14
CA ALA A 48 6.98 6.06 1.98
C ALA A 48 7.40 7.28 1.15
N THR A 49 8.57 7.85 1.43
CA THR A 49 9.06 9.03 0.68
C THR A 49 9.46 8.66 -0.74
N THR A 50 10.14 7.53 -0.93
CA THR A 50 10.49 7.03 -2.26
C THR A 50 9.23 6.71 -3.07
N SER A 51 8.23 6.06 -2.47
CA SER A 51 6.98 5.77 -3.16
C SER A 51 6.19 7.04 -3.48
N MET A 52 6.16 8.04 -2.58
CA MET A 52 5.53 9.32 -2.86
C MET A 52 6.17 10.03 -4.06
N VAL A 53 7.50 10.09 -4.12
CA VAL A 53 8.22 10.77 -5.20
C VAL A 53 8.08 10.05 -6.53
N VAL A 54 8.05 8.71 -6.54
CA VAL A 54 7.97 7.92 -7.77
C VAL A 54 6.53 7.76 -8.26
N LEU A 55 5.58 7.50 -7.36
CA LEU A 55 4.19 7.21 -7.74
C LEU A 55 3.39 8.46 -8.06
N MET A 56 3.61 9.58 -7.35
CA MET A 56 2.80 10.79 -7.55
C MET A 56 2.87 11.32 -9.00
N PRO A 57 4.07 11.44 -9.64
CA PRO A 57 4.14 11.87 -11.04
C PRO A 57 3.38 10.94 -11.98
N LEU A 58 3.50 9.62 -11.78
CA LEU A 58 2.81 8.61 -12.60
C LEU A 58 1.29 8.70 -12.45
N LEU A 59 0.80 8.87 -11.22
CA LEU A 59 -0.63 9.03 -10.97
C LEU A 59 -1.17 10.29 -11.63
N PHE A 60 -0.44 11.41 -11.55
CA PHE A 60 -0.83 12.64 -12.23
C PHE A 60 -0.89 12.46 -13.76
N GLU A 61 0.08 11.78 -14.34
CA GLU A 61 0.11 11.51 -15.78
C GLU A 61 -1.10 10.67 -16.21
N ILE A 62 -1.41 9.58 -15.49
CA ILE A 62 -2.58 8.73 -15.77
C ILE A 62 -3.89 9.53 -15.65
N THR A 63 -4.06 10.31 -14.58
CA THR A 63 -5.28 11.10 -14.38
C THR A 63 -5.44 12.17 -15.47
N ARG A 64 -4.35 12.79 -15.89
CA ARG A 64 -4.34 13.77 -16.98
C ARG A 64 -4.71 13.11 -18.31
N GLU A 65 -4.14 11.95 -18.63
CA GLU A 65 -4.48 11.19 -19.83
C GLU A 65 -5.94 10.75 -19.82
N ALA A 66 -6.45 10.27 -18.69
CA ALA A 66 -7.86 9.89 -18.56
C ALA A 66 -8.81 11.06 -18.82
N GLN A 67 -8.51 12.24 -18.27
CA GLN A 67 -9.29 13.46 -18.52
C GLN A 67 -9.23 13.88 -19.99
N LEU A 68 -8.05 13.81 -20.61
CA LEU A 68 -7.87 14.15 -22.02
C LEU A 68 -8.70 13.21 -22.92
N ILE A 69 -8.66 11.91 -22.68
CA ILE A 69 -9.46 10.92 -23.41
C ILE A 69 -10.96 11.19 -23.24
N GLU A 70 -11.41 11.55 -22.03
CA GLU A 70 -12.80 11.89 -21.79
C GLU A 70 -13.22 13.13 -22.59
N THR A 71 -12.39 14.17 -22.63
CA THR A 71 -12.66 15.38 -23.43
C THR A 71 -12.69 15.10 -24.93
N GLU A 72 -11.70 14.37 -25.46
CA GLU A 72 -11.68 13.97 -26.87
C GLU A 72 -12.92 13.13 -27.23
N ARG A 73 -13.39 12.29 -26.30
CA ARG A 73 -14.58 11.46 -26.51
C ARG A 73 -15.87 12.27 -26.56
N LEU A 74 -15.97 13.33 -25.76
CA LEU A 74 -17.10 14.25 -25.85
C LEU A 74 -17.13 14.95 -27.21
N GLU A 75 -15.97 15.40 -27.70
CA GLU A 75 -15.86 16.02 -29.02
C GLU A 75 -16.17 15.03 -30.16
N ALA A 76 -15.62 13.81 -30.10
CA ALA A 76 -15.90 12.76 -31.08
C ALA A 76 -17.38 12.39 -31.10
N ASN A 77 -18.04 12.33 -29.94
CA ASN A 77 -19.48 12.08 -29.86
C ASN A 77 -20.31 13.23 -30.42
N ASP A 78 -19.93 14.48 -30.17
CA ASP A 78 -20.57 15.66 -30.77
C ASP A 78 -20.45 15.62 -32.30
N LEU A 79 -19.28 15.28 -32.84
CA LEU A 79 -19.08 15.12 -34.28
C LEU A 79 -19.87 13.93 -34.85
N ARG A 80 -19.92 12.79 -34.16
CA ARG A 80 -20.80 11.67 -34.55
C ARG A 80 -22.26 12.09 -34.62
N SER A 81 -22.72 12.92 -33.67
CA SER A 81 -24.10 13.44 -33.68
C SER A 81 -24.39 14.34 -34.89
N LYS A 82 -23.36 15.00 -35.43
CA LYS A 82 -23.41 15.80 -36.67
C LYS A 82 -23.32 14.95 -37.94
N GLY A 83 -23.16 13.63 -37.83
CA GLY A 83 -23.14 12.69 -38.95
C GLY A 83 -21.76 12.37 -39.50
N TYR A 84 -20.67 12.75 -38.82
CA TYR A 84 -19.32 12.37 -39.24
C TYR A 84 -19.10 10.87 -39.03
N ALA A 85 -18.55 10.20 -40.05
CA ALA A 85 -18.22 8.78 -39.98
C ALA A 85 -16.92 8.55 -39.20
N ASP A 86 -16.79 7.41 -38.52
CA ASP A 86 -15.61 7.05 -37.71
C ASP A 86 -14.29 7.11 -38.48
N ARG A 87 -14.32 6.81 -39.79
CA ARG A 87 -13.16 6.96 -40.66
C ARG A 87 -12.72 8.42 -40.78
N GLN A 88 -13.65 9.35 -40.90
CA GLN A 88 -13.35 10.78 -40.96
C GLN A 88 -12.81 11.29 -39.62
N LEU A 89 -13.35 10.80 -38.50
CA LEU A 89 -12.84 11.14 -37.17
C LEU A 89 -11.41 10.62 -36.97
N LYS A 90 -11.11 9.42 -37.47
CA LYS A 90 -9.74 8.90 -37.49
C LYS A 90 -8.81 9.75 -38.37
N GLU A 91 -9.29 10.20 -39.52
CA GLU A 91 -8.56 11.13 -40.41
C GLU A 91 -8.36 12.52 -39.76
N MET A 92 -9.24 12.93 -38.83
CA MET A 92 -9.10 14.16 -38.02
C MET A 92 -8.10 14.01 -36.86
N GLY A 93 -7.57 12.82 -36.62
CA GLY A 93 -6.55 12.57 -35.59
C GLY A 93 -7.10 12.11 -34.24
N PHE A 94 -8.40 11.78 -34.13
CA PHE A 94 -8.92 11.15 -32.91
C PHE A 94 -8.26 9.80 -32.68
N SER A 95 -7.87 9.55 -31.43
CA SER A 95 -7.23 8.31 -31.04
C SER A 95 -8.17 7.10 -31.15
N ASP A 96 -7.62 5.92 -31.49
CA ASP A 96 -8.42 4.69 -31.60
C ASP A 96 -9.11 4.32 -30.28
N THR A 97 -8.51 4.71 -29.14
CA THR A 97 -9.04 4.58 -27.77
C THR A 97 -10.29 5.43 -27.51
N VAL A 98 -10.41 6.56 -28.20
CA VAL A 98 -11.60 7.42 -28.13
C VAL A 98 -12.71 6.90 -29.04
N LEU A 99 -12.34 6.41 -30.23
CA LEU A 99 -13.28 5.86 -31.20
C LEU A 99 -13.88 4.53 -30.74
N HIS A 100 -13.08 3.69 -30.11
CA HIS A 100 -13.47 2.40 -29.54
C HIS A 100 -13.32 2.47 -28.03
N ALA A 101 -14.45 2.54 -27.32
CA ALA A 101 -14.44 2.52 -25.87
C ALA A 101 -13.68 1.28 -25.35
N PRO A 102 -12.69 1.43 -24.46
CA PRO A 102 -12.22 0.28 -23.70
C PRO A 102 -13.41 -0.21 -22.86
N SER A 103 -13.92 -1.41 -23.19
CA SER A 103 -14.90 -2.11 -22.39
C SER A 103 -14.21 -2.55 -21.10
N VAL A 104 -14.14 -1.65 -20.12
CA VAL A 104 -13.81 -2.03 -18.76
C VAL A 104 -15.08 -2.68 -18.23
N SER A 105 -15.10 -4.01 -18.27
CA SER A 105 -16.18 -4.81 -17.70
C SER A 105 -16.40 -4.39 -16.26
N THR A 106 -17.50 -3.69 -16.01
CA THR A 106 -18.05 -3.49 -14.68
C THR A 106 -18.31 -4.89 -14.12
N MET A 107 -17.37 -5.41 -13.34
CA MET A 107 -17.49 -6.70 -12.71
C MET A 107 -18.61 -6.57 -11.67
N THR A 108 -19.83 -6.91 -12.06
CA THR A 108 -20.95 -7.02 -11.14
C THR A 108 -20.61 -8.14 -10.15
N VAL A 109 -20.14 -7.75 -8.96
CA VAL A 109 -20.01 -8.65 -7.81
C VAL A 109 -21.45 -9.07 -7.44
N GLY A 110 -21.85 -10.24 -7.93
CA GLY A 110 -23.08 -10.89 -7.53
C GLY A 110 -22.96 -11.30 -6.07
N SER A 111 -23.59 -10.53 -5.18
CA SER A 111 -23.88 -10.98 -3.83
C SER A 111 -25.02 -11.99 -3.92
N LYS A 112 -24.71 -13.26 -3.63
CA LYS A 112 -25.72 -14.25 -3.26
C LYS A 112 -26.16 -14.02 -1.82
#